data_AF-A0A8T9ZZE2-F1
#
_entry.id   AF-A0A8T9ZZE2-F1
#
_cell.length_a   1.000
_cell.length_b   1.000
_cell.length_c   1.000
_cell.angle_alpha   90.00
_cell.angle_beta   90.00
_cell.angle_gamma   90.00
#
_symmetry.space_group_name_H-M   'P 1'
#
loop_
_entity.id
_entity.type
_entity.pdbx_description
1 polymer ?
#
loop_
_entity_poly.entity_id
_entity_poly.type
_entity_poly.pdbx_seq_one_letter_code
_entity_poly.pdbx_strand_id
1 'polypeptide(L)'
;MRTELRTSKRIFSLVNDENWLREPALSALKEHDNVHTSIFAYAEVLVLFYDRATASYDVDVPRAISNLLELVPIAPKAHEDVVLAGAAFIDEYHLPPFDALHAGIVATRGESVLTSERDYDAAGLERLPPEPTPDEE
;
A
#
# COMPACT_ATOMS: atom_id res chain seq x y z
N MET A 1 2.77 -5.07 -26.07
CA MET A 1 1.93 -5.94 -25.23
C MET A 1 2.16 -5.51 -23.78
N ARG A 2 1.12 -5.38 -22.95
CA ARG A 2 1.27 -5.05 -21.51
C ARG A 2 1.47 -6.34 -20.73
N THR A 3 2.44 -6.38 -19.83
CA THR A 3 2.78 -7.59 -19.06
C THR A 3 2.46 -7.34 -17.59
N GLU A 4 1.68 -8.24 -16.97
CA GLU A 4 1.29 -8.14 -15.57
C GLU A 4 2.21 -9.00 -14.67
N LEU A 5 2.81 -8.38 -13.65
CA LEU A 5 3.58 -9.09 -12.63
C LEU A 5 2.68 -9.45 -11.44
N ARG A 6 2.28 -10.72 -11.34
CA ARG A 6 1.31 -11.18 -10.33
C ARG A 6 1.93 -11.55 -8.98
N THR A 7 3.14 -12.08 -8.93
CA THR A 7 3.64 -12.73 -7.71
C THR A 7 4.22 -11.70 -6.73
N SER A 8 3.51 -11.41 -5.64
CA SER A 8 4.00 -10.58 -4.53
C SER A 8 5.37 -10.99 -4.01
N LYS A 9 5.69 -12.29 -3.98
CA LYS A 9 7.05 -12.75 -3.61
C LYS A 9 8.15 -12.20 -4.52
N ARG A 10 7.89 -12.01 -5.83
CA ARG A 10 8.84 -11.37 -6.76
C ARG A 10 8.92 -9.86 -6.53
N ILE A 11 7.79 -9.22 -6.25
CA ILE A 11 7.74 -7.78 -5.96
C ILE A 11 8.49 -7.50 -4.64
N PHE A 12 8.20 -8.26 -3.59
CA PHE A 12 8.90 -8.19 -2.30
C PHE A 12 10.40 -8.45 -2.43
N SER A 13 10.83 -9.37 -3.31
CA SER A 13 12.26 -9.60 -3.54
C SER A 13 13.01 -8.40 -4.13
N LEU A 14 12.31 -7.44 -4.74
CA LEU A 14 12.92 -6.20 -5.21
C LEU A 14 13.16 -5.20 -4.06
N VAL A 15 12.49 -5.39 -2.93
CA VAL A 15 12.63 -4.54 -1.75
C VAL A 15 13.66 -5.09 -0.77
N ASN A 16 13.83 -6.41 -0.71
CA ASN A 16 14.84 -7.04 0.14
C ASN A 16 16.10 -7.40 -0.66
N ASP A 17 17.20 -6.69 -0.38
CA ASP A 17 18.52 -6.87 -1.02
C ASP A 17 19.12 -8.27 -0.78
N GLU A 18 18.76 -8.95 0.32
CA GLU A 18 19.27 -10.30 0.66
C GLU A 18 18.42 -11.43 0.04
N ASN A 19 17.39 -11.10 -0.72
CA ASN A 19 16.49 -12.11 -1.29
C ASN A 19 17.08 -12.75 -2.55
N TRP A 20 17.29 -14.07 -2.52
CA TRP A 20 17.80 -14.87 -3.64
C TRP A 20 16.96 -14.77 -4.93
N LEU A 21 15.73 -14.26 -4.87
CA LEU A 21 14.86 -14.01 -6.03
C LEU A 21 15.07 -12.63 -6.69
N ARG A 22 15.90 -11.75 -6.10
CA ARG A 22 16.10 -10.38 -6.60
C ARG A 22 16.68 -10.34 -8.01
N GLU A 23 17.80 -11.01 -8.25
CA GLU A 23 18.45 -11.04 -9.57
C GLU A 23 17.53 -11.60 -10.67
N PRO A 24 16.84 -12.74 -10.45
CA PRO A 24 15.80 -13.20 -11.38
C PRO A 24 14.68 -12.18 -11.64
N ALA A 25 14.22 -11.48 -10.60
CA ALA A 25 13.18 -10.47 -10.74
C ALA A 25 13.66 -9.26 -11.55
N LEU A 26 14.88 -8.76 -11.29
CA LEU A 26 15.48 -7.66 -12.04
C LEU A 26 15.77 -8.05 -13.49
N SER A 27 16.23 -9.28 -13.76
CA SER A 27 16.42 -9.77 -15.12
C SER A 27 15.10 -9.77 -15.89
N ALA A 28 14.03 -10.27 -15.29
CA ALA A 28 12.70 -10.27 -15.91
C ALA A 28 12.18 -8.86 -16.22
N LEU A 29 12.47 -7.86 -15.37
CA LEU A 29 12.14 -6.46 -15.64
C LEU A 29 12.97 -5.85 -16.79
N LYS A 30 14.22 -6.28 -16.96
CA LYS A 30 15.07 -5.87 -18.10
C LYS A 30 14.66 -6.54 -19.41
N GLU A 31 14.19 -7.78 -19.35
CA GLU A 31 13.78 -8.57 -20.51
C GLU A 31 12.40 -8.19 -21.05
N HIS A 32 11.54 -7.62 -20.21
CA HIS A 32 10.19 -7.24 -20.57
C HIS A 32 9.97 -5.74 -20.37
N ASP A 33 9.90 -4.99 -21.48
CA ASP A 33 9.43 -3.62 -21.43
C ASP A 33 7.97 -3.56 -20.99
N ASN A 34 7.60 -2.50 -20.23
CA ASN A 34 6.21 -2.19 -19.88
C ASN A 34 5.51 -3.26 -19.01
N VAL A 35 6.23 -3.70 -17.97
CA VAL A 35 5.67 -4.50 -16.86
C VAL A 35 4.97 -3.57 -15.87
N HIS A 36 3.77 -3.96 -15.45
CA HIS A 36 3.05 -3.29 -14.36
C HIS A 36 2.38 -4.33 -13.46
N THR A 37 1.82 -3.90 -12.35
CA THR A 37 1.05 -4.76 -11.46
C THR A 37 -0.26 -4.10 -11.02
N SER A 38 -0.99 -4.73 -10.10
CA SER A 38 -2.23 -4.21 -9.51
C SER A 38 -1.99 -3.72 -8.09
N ILE A 39 -2.93 -2.90 -7.59
CA ILE A 39 -2.94 -2.42 -6.20
C ILE A 39 -2.94 -3.58 -5.19
N PHE A 40 -3.55 -4.72 -5.54
CA PHE A 40 -3.61 -5.89 -4.66
C PHE A 40 -2.22 -6.49 -4.41
N ALA A 41 -1.34 -6.46 -5.40
CA ALA A 41 0.01 -6.96 -5.22
C ALA A 41 0.82 -6.06 -4.28
N TYR A 42 0.57 -4.76 -4.30
CA TYR A 42 1.11 -3.82 -3.32
C TYR A 42 0.47 -3.97 -1.94
N ALA A 43 -0.83 -4.26 -1.85
CA ALA A 43 -1.48 -4.59 -0.58
C ALA A 43 -0.81 -5.77 0.12
N GLU A 44 -0.47 -6.83 -0.63
CA GLU A 44 0.28 -7.96 -0.09
C GLU A 44 1.67 -7.54 0.43
N VAL A 45 2.37 -6.64 -0.28
CA VAL A 45 3.67 -6.10 0.17
C VAL A 45 3.52 -5.29 1.46
N LEU A 46 2.50 -4.44 1.57
CA LEU A 46 2.24 -3.66 2.79
C LEU A 46 1.94 -4.58 3.98
N VAL A 47 1.21 -5.68 3.78
CA VAL A 47 1.00 -6.70 4.82
C VAL A 47 2.31 -7.33 5.28
N LEU A 48 3.23 -7.61 4.36
CA LEU A 48 4.55 -8.13 4.72
C LEU A 48 5.40 -7.13 5.50
N PHE A 49 5.29 -5.84 5.23
CA PHE A 49 5.99 -4.80 6.00
C PHE A 49 5.38 -4.54 7.37
N TYR A 50 4.06 -4.64 7.48
CA TYR A 50 3.35 -4.34 8.72
C TYR A 50 3.56 -5.39 9.82
N ASP A 51 3.79 -6.66 9.44
CA ASP A 51 4.11 -7.72 10.40
C ASP A 51 5.54 -7.55 10.96
N ARG A 52 5.65 -6.72 12.01
CA ARG A 52 6.90 -6.43 12.73
C ARG A 52 7.61 -7.67 13.32
N ALA A 53 6.93 -8.82 13.44
CA ALA A 53 7.56 -10.05 13.90
C ALA A 53 8.33 -10.80 12.79
N THR A 54 8.03 -10.52 11.52
CA THR A 54 8.71 -11.09 10.35
C THR A 54 9.59 -10.08 9.62
N ALA A 55 9.37 -8.78 9.82
CA ALA A 55 10.29 -7.74 9.38
C ALA A 55 11.54 -7.74 10.28
N SER A 56 12.60 -8.44 9.86
CA SER A 56 13.93 -8.38 10.51
C SER A 56 14.58 -6.99 10.51
N TYR A 57 13.88 -5.97 9.98
CA TYR A 57 14.38 -4.62 9.75
C TYR A 57 13.27 -3.60 10.02
N ASP A 58 13.67 -2.43 10.51
CA ASP A 58 12.83 -1.23 10.56
C ASP A 58 12.71 -0.69 9.13
N VAL A 59 11.64 -1.09 8.43
CA VAL A 59 11.41 -0.71 7.02
C VAL A 59 10.67 0.61 6.98
N ASP A 60 11.31 1.64 6.42
CA ASP A 60 10.66 2.88 5.99
C ASP A 60 9.69 2.54 4.84
N VAL A 61 8.43 2.30 5.20
CA VAL A 61 7.38 1.83 4.28
C VAL A 61 7.12 2.83 3.15
N PRO A 62 6.96 4.14 3.39
CA PRO A 62 6.80 5.13 2.32
C PRO A 62 7.95 5.10 1.32
N ARG A 63 9.19 5.07 1.80
CA ARG A 63 10.37 5.03 0.92
C ARG A 63 10.46 3.73 0.12
N ALA A 64 10.22 2.60 0.78
CA ALA A 64 10.23 1.29 0.14
C ALA A 64 9.21 1.22 -1.01
N ILE A 65 7.99 1.71 -0.76
CA ILE A 65 6.91 1.72 -1.74
C ILE A 65 7.20 2.68 -2.90
N SER A 66 7.72 3.88 -2.62
CA SER A 66 8.09 4.83 -3.67
C SER A 66 9.16 4.26 -4.61
N ASN A 67 10.21 3.64 -4.05
CA ASN A 67 11.27 3.02 -4.87
C ASN A 67 10.71 1.86 -5.70
N LEU A 68 9.80 1.06 -5.13
CA LEU A 68 9.21 -0.07 -5.83
C LEU A 68 8.31 0.37 -6.99
N LEU A 69 7.59 1.49 -6.85
CA LEU A 69 6.77 2.08 -7.92
C LEU A 69 7.60 2.52 -9.13
N GLU A 70 8.85 2.94 -8.93
CA GLU A 70 9.77 3.25 -10.03
C GLU A 70 10.17 1.99 -10.83
N LEU A 71 10.18 0.82 -10.18
CA LEU A 71 10.55 -0.45 -10.80
C LEU A 71 9.35 -1.18 -11.42
N VAL A 72 8.22 -1.19 -10.70
CA VAL A 72 7.00 -1.91 -11.08
C VAL A 72 5.79 -0.99 -10.83
N PRO A 73 5.41 -0.17 -11.82
CA PRO A 73 4.28 0.74 -11.69
C PRO A 73 2.95 -0.02 -11.54
N ILE A 74 1.95 0.68 -11.00
CA ILE A 74 0.60 0.11 -10.81
C ILE A 74 -0.32 0.56 -11.94
N ALA A 75 -1.13 -0.37 -12.44
CA ALA A 75 -2.24 -0.06 -13.33
C ALA A 75 -3.59 -0.30 -12.62
N PRO A 76 -4.57 0.61 -12.75
CA PRO A 76 -4.47 1.97 -13.31
C PRO A 76 -3.57 2.90 -12.48
N LYS A 77 -3.02 3.95 -13.13
CA LYS A 77 -2.08 4.91 -12.52
C LYS A 77 -2.62 5.59 -11.25
N ALA A 78 -3.93 5.83 -11.17
CA ALA A 78 -4.55 6.41 -9.97
C ALA A 78 -4.34 5.57 -8.70
N HIS A 79 -4.02 4.27 -8.83
CA HIS A 79 -3.70 3.43 -7.68
C HIS A 79 -2.29 3.69 -7.11
N GLU A 80 -1.39 4.35 -7.83
CA GLU A 80 -0.07 4.73 -7.32
C GLU A 80 -0.22 5.72 -6.16
N ASP A 81 -1.04 6.77 -6.35
CA ASP A 81 -1.32 7.78 -5.32
C ASP A 81 -1.98 7.16 -4.08
N VAL A 82 -2.90 6.20 -4.30
CA VAL A 82 -3.57 5.46 -3.21
C VAL A 82 -2.57 4.67 -2.37
N VAL A 83 -1.64 3.98 -3.01
CA VAL A 83 -0.64 3.15 -2.33
C VAL A 83 0.40 3.99 -1.60
N LEU A 84 0.81 5.13 -2.18
CA LEU A 84 1.68 6.09 -1.51
C LEU A 84 1.01 6.69 -0.27
N ALA A 85 -0.26 7.11 -0.38
CA ALA A 85 -1.03 7.61 0.74
C ALA A 85 -1.20 6.51 1.82
N GLY A 86 -1.53 5.29 1.42
CA GLY A 86 -1.63 4.16 2.35
C GLY A 86 -0.32 3.84 3.08
N ALA A 87 0.82 3.91 2.38
CA ALA A 87 2.12 3.74 3.01
C ALA A 87 2.40 4.81 4.08
N ALA A 88 2.03 6.08 3.82
CA ALA A 88 2.12 7.16 4.80
C ALA A 88 1.18 6.92 6.00
N PHE A 89 -0.05 6.43 5.76
CA PHE A 89 -0.98 6.12 6.84
C PHE A 89 -0.49 4.99 7.76
N ILE A 90 0.23 4.00 7.23
CA ILE A 90 0.88 2.96 8.03
C ILE A 90 2.00 3.56 8.88
N ASP A 91 2.86 4.40 8.31
CA ASP A 91 4.03 4.95 9.00
C ASP A 91 3.62 5.94 10.11
N GLU A 92 2.74 6.88 9.79
CA GLU A 92 2.36 7.96 10.69
C GLU A 92 1.34 7.51 11.75
N TYR A 93 0.32 6.75 11.33
CA TYR A 93 -0.84 6.42 12.18
C TYR A 93 -0.94 4.95 12.55
N HIS A 94 0.00 4.12 12.09
CA HIS A 94 0.05 2.69 12.40
C HIS A 94 -1.24 1.95 12.02
N LEU A 95 -1.96 2.44 11.00
CA LEU A 95 -3.15 1.77 10.51
C LEU A 95 -2.79 0.39 9.95
N PRO A 96 -3.63 -0.63 10.16
CA PRO A 96 -3.47 -1.91 9.48
C PRO A 96 -3.47 -1.72 7.95
N PRO A 97 -2.74 -2.54 7.18
CA PRO A 97 -2.48 -2.28 5.76
C PRO A 97 -3.72 -2.06 4.89
N PHE A 98 -4.78 -2.84 5.13
CA PHE A 98 -6.02 -2.70 4.38
C PHE A 98 -6.78 -1.43 4.76
N ASP A 99 -6.76 -1.04 6.04
CA ASP A 99 -7.37 0.20 6.53
C ASP A 99 -6.58 1.42 6.05
N ALA A 100 -5.25 1.33 6.04
CA ALA A 100 -4.38 2.35 5.48
C ALA A 100 -4.59 2.53 3.96
N LEU A 101 -4.77 1.45 3.21
CA LEU A 101 -5.14 1.54 1.79
C LEU A 101 -6.53 2.15 1.61
N HIS A 102 -7.49 1.80 2.47
CA HIS A 102 -8.81 2.42 2.45
C HIS A 102 -8.72 3.92 2.73
N ALA A 103 -7.99 4.33 3.76
CA ALA A 103 -7.67 5.71 4.09
C ALA A 103 -6.99 6.43 2.91
N GLY A 104 -6.07 5.76 2.20
CA GLY A 104 -5.46 6.27 0.97
C GLY A 104 -6.46 6.53 -0.15
N ILE A 105 -7.45 5.65 -0.35
CA ILE A 105 -8.53 5.86 -1.32
C ILE A 105 -9.34 7.11 -0.95
N VAL A 106 -9.75 7.20 0.31
CA VAL A 106 -10.57 8.30 0.84
C VAL A 106 -9.83 9.63 0.68
N ALA A 107 -8.56 9.69 1.11
CA ALA A 107 -7.73 10.88 1.06
C ALA A 107 -7.48 11.35 -0.38
N THR A 108 -7.16 10.43 -1.29
CA THR A 108 -6.88 10.78 -2.70
C THR A 108 -8.14 11.20 -3.47
N ARG A 109 -9.32 10.82 -2.99
CA ARG A 109 -10.61 11.21 -3.60
C ARG A 109 -11.29 12.38 -2.88
N GLY A 110 -10.81 12.77 -1.71
CA GLY A 110 -11.46 13.79 -0.88
C GLY A 110 -12.84 13.36 -0.39
N GLU A 111 -13.00 12.06 -0.09
CA GLU A 111 -14.25 11.49 0.43
C GLU A 111 -14.25 11.46 1.97
N SER A 112 -15.41 11.17 2.57
CA SER A 112 -15.58 10.92 4.01
C SER A 112 -15.78 9.42 4.26
N VAL A 113 -15.46 8.93 5.46
CA VAL A 113 -15.55 7.49 5.82
C VAL A 113 -16.73 7.23 6.74
N LEU A 114 -17.70 6.45 6.29
CA LEU A 114 -18.78 5.94 7.15
C LEU A 114 -18.29 4.72 7.94
N THR A 115 -17.89 4.93 9.19
CA THR A 115 -17.35 3.86 10.05
C THR A 115 -17.50 4.17 11.54
N SER A 116 -17.59 3.13 12.37
CA SER A 116 -17.49 3.23 13.83
C SER A 116 -16.04 3.26 14.32
N GLU A 117 -15.06 2.94 13.46
CA GLU A 117 -13.64 2.90 13.80
C GLU A 117 -13.07 4.32 13.94
N ARG A 118 -12.64 4.65 15.15
CA ARG A 118 -12.13 6.00 15.49
C ARG A 118 -10.70 6.25 15.03
N ASP A 119 -10.00 5.22 14.57
CA ASP A 119 -8.62 5.36 14.08
C ASP A 119 -8.55 6.30 12.85
N TYR A 120 -9.64 6.38 12.08
CA TYR A 120 -9.79 7.35 10.98
C TYR A 120 -9.86 8.81 11.47
N ASP A 121 -10.43 9.08 12.65
CA ASP A 121 -10.43 10.42 13.25
C ASP A 121 -8.99 10.83 13.61
N ALA A 122 -8.24 9.91 14.21
CA ALA A 122 -6.84 10.13 14.58
C ALA A 122 -5.93 10.33 13.36
N ALA A 123 -6.27 9.68 12.25
CA ALA A 123 -5.62 9.84 10.95
C ALA A 123 -5.99 11.14 10.22
N GLY A 124 -6.83 12.01 10.81
CA GLY A 124 -7.23 13.29 10.24
C GLY A 124 -8.22 13.19 9.09
N LEU A 125 -8.90 12.04 8.93
CA LEU A 125 -9.94 11.85 7.94
C LEU A 125 -11.32 12.25 8.48
N GLU A 126 -12.20 12.70 7.59
CA GLU A 126 -13.58 13.00 7.97
C GLU A 126 -14.36 11.70 8.16
N ARG A 127 -14.66 11.36 9.43
CA ARG A 127 -15.47 10.19 9.78
C ARG A 127 -16.94 10.56 9.98
N LEU A 128 -17.82 9.80 9.35
CA LEU A 128 -19.26 9.82 9.60
C LEU A 128 -19.60 8.66 10.56
N PRO A 129 -20.07 8.91 11.78
CA PRO A 129 -20.47 7.85 12.70
C PRO A 129 -21.75 7.17 12.19
N PRO A 130 -21.86 5.83 12.27
CA PRO A 130 -23.09 5.11 11.93
C PRO A 130 -24.14 5.15 13.06
N GLU A 131 -23.73 5.52 14.27
CA GLU A 131 -24.61 5.67 15.43
C GLU A 131 -25.37 7.00 15.34
N PRO A 132 -26.64 7.05 15.78
CA PRO A 132 -27.38 8.31 15.85
C PRO A 132 -26.62 9.29 16.72
N THR A 133 -26.59 10.55 16.30
CA THR A 133 -26.03 11.60 17.15
C THR A 133 -26.90 11.72 18.41
N PRO A 134 -26.34 12.05 19.58
CA PRO A 134 -27.10 12.13 20.84
C PRO A 134 -28.33 13.07 20.79
N ASP A 135 -28.42 13.91 19.76
CA ASP A 135 -29.50 14.87 19.53
C ASP A 135 -30.67 14.29 18.68
N GLU A 136 -30.63 13.00 18.31
CA GLU A 136 -31.64 12.32 17.47
C GLU A 136 -32.53 11.28 18.20
N GLU A 137 -32.59 11.32 19.54
CA GLU A 137 -33.59 10.58 20.37
C GLU A 137 -34.71 11.50 20.89
#